data_AF-A0AAF1BZ84-F1
#
_entry.id   AF-A0AAF1BZ84-F1
#
_cell.length_a   1.000
_cell.length_b   1.000
_cell.length_c   1.000
_cell.angle_alpha   90.00
_cell.angle_beta   90.00
_cell.angle_gamma   90.00
#
_symmetry.space_group_name_H-M   'P 1'
#
loop_
_entity.id
_entity.type
_entity.pdbx_description
1 polymer ?
#
loop_
_entity_poly.entity_id
_entity_poly.type
_entity_poly.pdbx_seq_one_letter_code
_entity_poly.pdbx_strand_id
1 'polypeptide(L)'
;MRSVKEVEKRAATFYRNNYTEWLAGNFMPLPISLHPPKAREVESDGGATFRSWKQSWENHWITVEHVDKRLGLFGIYSVPSRVVIDSPSTAARLAGLTRDWERTVSLLDRLTAGLAEDSSRAILAHKASAWAGWSDITADQFIAVVQWLRGHDTSDYYQRELPIMGVDTKWLETHAGLVSAIAGRPNFKPRPIMVEKKASIRLSPSRETSVI
;
A
#
# COMPACT_ATOMS: atom_id res chain seq x y z
N MET A 1 -6.16 -13.38 31.51
CA MET A 1 -6.70 -13.96 30.27
C MET A 1 -6.73 -12.87 29.22
N ARG A 2 -6.20 -13.12 28.02
CA ARG A 2 -6.23 -12.14 26.92
C ARG A 2 -7.59 -12.18 26.25
N SER A 3 -8.24 -11.03 26.15
CA SER A 3 -9.53 -10.84 25.48
C SER A 3 -9.37 -10.75 23.96
N VAL A 4 -10.48 -10.92 23.23
CA VAL A 4 -10.55 -10.70 21.78
C VAL A 4 -10.04 -9.30 21.42
N LYS A 5 -10.51 -8.25 22.11
CA LYS A 5 -10.11 -6.86 21.86
C LYS A 5 -8.60 -6.62 21.99
N GLU A 6 -7.95 -7.29 22.95
CA GLU A 6 -6.50 -7.20 23.09
C GLU A 6 -5.75 -7.87 21.93
N VAL A 7 -6.30 -8.96 21.39
CA VAL A 7 -5.76 -9.62 20.19
C VAL A 7 -5.96 -8.76 18.96
N GLU A 8 -7.13 -8.14 18.78
CA GLU A 8 -7.41 -7.19 17.69
C GLU A 8 -6.43 -5.99 17.75
N LYS A 9 -6.24 -5.39 18.94
CA LYS A 9 -5.27 -4.28 19.13
C LYS A 9 -3.84 -4.71 18.79
N ARG A 10 -3.46 -5.93 19.17
CA ARG A 10 -2.15 -6.50 18.83
C ARG A 10 -2.02 -6.76 17.33
N ALA A 11 -3.07 -7.26 16.69
CA ALA A 11 -3.12 -7.47 15.24
C ALA A 11 -3.01 -6.16 14.46
N ALA A 12 -3.69 -5.09 14.90
CA ALA A 12 -3.56 -3.76 14.29
C ALA A 12 -2.13 -3.20 14.38
N THR A 13 -1.46 -3.41 15.51
CA THR A 13 -0.04 -3.04 15.68
C THR A 13 0.86 -3.88 14.77
N PHE A 14 0.62 -5.19 14.70
CA PHE A 14 1.35 -6.11 13.85
C PHE A 14 1.19 -5.75 12.37
N TYR A 15 -0.04 -5.45 11.94
CA TYR A 15 -0.37 -4.97 10.60
C TYR A 15 0.42 -3.72 10.24
N ARG A 16 0.30 -2.65 11.04
CA ARG A 16 0.97 -1.38 10.75
C ARG A 16 2.49 -1.53 10.65
N ASN A 17 3.10 -2.32 11.55
CA ASN A 17 4.55 -2.43 11.63
C ASN A 17 5.16 -3.27 10.49
N ASN A 18 4.36 -4.13 9.85
CA ASN A 18 4.87 -5.07 8.84
C ASN A 18 4.18 -4.93 7.48
N TYR A 19 3.25 -3.99 7.33
CA TYR A 19 2.45 -3.76 6.12
C TYR A 19 3.29 -3.76 4.83
N THR A 20 4.40 -3.03 4.82
CA THR A 20 5.31 -2.94 3.67
C THR A 20 6.00 -4.27 3.36
N GLU A 21 6.48 -5.00 4.37
CA GLU A 21 7.10 -6.31 4.19
C GLU A 21 6.11 -7.34 3.66
N TRP A 22 4.85 -7.28 4.13
CA TRP A 22 3.80 -8.17 3.66
C TRP A 22 3.44 -7.92 2.19
N LEU A 23 3.42 -6.65 1.76
CA LEU A 23 3.25 -6.31 0.34
C LEU A 23 4.42 -6.83 -0.51
N ALA A 24 5.64 -6.84 0.03
CA ALA A 24 6.80 -7.44 -0.64
C ALA A 24 6.74 -8.98 -0.70
N GLY A 25 5.80 -9.61 0.02
CA GLY A 25 5.63 -11.06 0.10
C GLY A 25 6.33 -11.71 1.30
N ASN A 26 6.92 -10.92 2.20
CA ASN A 26 7.63 -11.41 3.39
C ASN A 26 6.68 -11.46 4.58
N PHE A 27 6.16 -12.63 4.93
CA PHE A 27 5.30 -12.81 6.10
C PHE A 27 5.85 -13.86 7.07
N MET A 28 5.84 -13.53 8.36
CA MET A 28 6.11 -14.48 9.44
C MET A 28 4.88 -14.59 10.36
N PRO A 29 4.35 -15.81 10.60
CA PRO A 29 3.22 -15.99 11.49
C PRO A 29 3.48 -15.48 12.91
N LEU A 30 2.46 -14.88 13.52
CA LEU A 30 2.52 -14.38 14.90
C LEU A 30 1.65 -15.24 15.83
N PRO A 31 2.26 -16.09 16.68
CA PRO A 31 1.53 -16.74 17.75
C PRO A 31 1.22 -15.77 18.89
N ILE A 32 -0.01 -15.80 19.38
CA ILE A 32 -0.53 -14.94 20.44
C ILE A 32 -1.09 -15.84 21.55
N SER A 33 -0.36 -15.97 22.65
CA SER A 33 -0.84 -16.69 23.83
C SER A 33 -2.04 -15.98 24.46
N LEU A 34 -3.10 -16.73 24.75
CA LEU A 34 -4.32 -16.23 25.37
C LEU A 34 -4.28 -16.24 26.90
N HIS A 35 -3.25 -16.86 27.49
CA HIS A 35 -3.05 -16.96 28.93
C HIS A 35 -4.32 -17.43 29.68
N PRO A 36 -4.76 -18.69 29.43
CA PRO A 36 -5.90 -19.26 30.14
C PRO A 36 -5.65 -19.25 31.65
N PRO A 37 -6.70 -19.07 32.47
CA PRO A 37 -6.57 -18.85 33.89
C PRO A 37 -6.03 -20.10 34.61
N LYS A 38 -5.53 -19.93 35.83
CA LYS A 38 -5.18 -21.04 36.74
C LYS A 38 -6.40 -21.43 37.58
N ALA A 39 -6.41 -22.65 38.13
CA ALA A 39 -7.50 -23.18 38.97
C ALA A 39 -7.97 -22.20 40.05
N ARG A 40 -7.03 -21.61 40.80
CA ARG A 40 -7.30 -20.64 41.89
C ARG A 40 -8.03 -19.37 41.41
N GLU A 41 -7.79 -18.94 40.18
CA GLU A 41 -8.40 -17.73 39.61
C GLU A 41 -9.85 -17.98 39.15
N VAL A 42 -10.18 -19.23 38.83
CA VAL A 42 -11.55 -19.65 38.46
C VAL A 42 -12.40 -19.83 39.71
N GLU A 43 -11.81 -20.30 40.81
CA GLU A 43 -12.53 -20.53 42.07
C GLU A 43 -12.97 -19.23 42.75
N SER A 44 -12.24 -18.13 42.57
CA SER A 44 -12.55 -16.85 43.23
C SER A 44 -13.87 -16.20 42.81
N ASP A 45 -14.38 -16.50 41.61
CA ASP A 45 -15.65 -15.93 41.08
C ASP A 45 -16.65 -17.02 40.63
N GLY A 46 -16.44 -18.27 41.04
CA GLY A 46 -17.24 -19.40 40.58
C GLY A 46 -17.16 -19.64 39.06
N GLY A 47 -16.10 -19.17 38.40
CA GLY A 47 -15.81 -19.35 36.99
C GLY A 47 -16.64 -18.50 36.03
N ALA A 48 -17.35 -17.48 36.52
CA ALA A 48 -18.18 -16.62 35.68
C ALA A 48 -17.35 -15.90 34.61
N THR A 49 -16.22 -15.30 34.98
CA THR A 49 -15.31 -14.61 34.06
C THR A 49 -14.70 -15.58 33.06
N PHE A 50 -14.30 -16.78 33.50
CA PHE A 50 -13.77 -17.82 32.62
C PHE A 50 -14.79 -18.26 31.57
N ARG A 51 -16.06 -18.52 31.97
CA ARG A 51 -17.12 -18.92 31.03
C ARG A 51 -17.40 -17.84 30.00
N SER A 52 -17.53 -16.58 30.42
CA SER A 52 -17.75 -15.45 29.51
C SER A 52 -16.60 -15.28 28.52
N TRP A 53 -15.36 -15.38 29.01
CA TRP A 53 -14.17 -15.32 28.17
C TRP A 53 -14.08 -16.49 27.18
N LYS A 54 -14.32 -17.73 27.62
CA LYS A 54 -14.36 -18.92 26.73
C LYS A 54 -15.41 -18.76 25.64
N GLN A 55 -16.63 -18.35 26.01
CA GLN A 55 -17.72 -18.08 25.06
C GLN A 55 -17.35 -17.00 24.03
N SER A 56 -16.63 -15.96 24.46
CA SER A 56 -16.19 -14.89 23.53
C SER A 56 -15.25 -15.41 22.44
N TRP A 57 -14.43 -16.42 22.75
CA TRP A 57 -13.54 -17.06 21.79
C TRP A 57 -14.27 -18.08 20.90
N GLU A 58 -15.21 -18.84 21.46
CA GLU A 58 -16.04 -19.79 20.69
C GLU A 58 -16.93 -19.08 19.65
N ASN A 59 -17.41 -17.87 19.98
CA ASN A 59 -18.20 -17.05 19.06
C ASN A 59 -17.35 -16.26 18.06
N HIS A 60 -16.02 -16.26 18.20
CA HIS A 60 -15.14 -15.52 17.31
C HIS A 60 -14.80 -16.35 16.07
N TRP A 61 -14.69 -15.70 14.91
CA TRP A 61 -14.42 -16.37 13.64
C TRP A 61 -13.00 -16.97 13.51
N ILE A 62 -12.09 -16.61 14.42
CA ILE A 62 -10.67 -16.99 14.31
C ILE A 62 -10.45 -18.36 14.90
N THR A 63 -9.64 -19.18 14.24
CA THR A 63 -9.23 -20.48 14.79
C THR A 63 -8.38 -20.27 16.03
N VAL A 64 -8.83 -20.87 17.14
CA VAL A 64 -8.13 -20.83 18.42
C VAL A 64 -7.65 -22.24 18.75
N GLU A 65 -6.37 -22.36 19.06
CA GLU A 65 -5.82 -23.61 19.57
C GLU A 65 -6.24 -23.80 21.02
N HIS A 66 -6.67 -25.03 21.33
CA HIS A 66 -7.12 -25.40 22.66
C HIS A 66 -6.14 -26.36 23.32
N VAL A 67 -6.08 -26.31 24.64
CA VAL A 67 -5.35 -27.28 25.46
C VAL A 67 -6.25 -27.79 26.57
N ASP A 68 -6.09 -29.05 26.93
CA ASP A 68 -6.77 -29.62 28.08
C ASP A 68 -6.09 -29.16 29.36
N LYS A 69 -6.83 -28.48 30.23
CA LYS A 69 -6.33 -27.93 31.48
C LYS A 69 -7.23 -28.31 32.63
N ARG A 70 -6.62 -28.80 33.71
CA ARG A 70 -7.32 -29.03 34.97
C ARG A 70 -7.58 -27.70 35.67
N LEU A 71 -8.84 -27.32 35.79
CA LEU A 71 -9.27 -26.07 36.42
C LEU A 71 -10.11 -26.38 37.66
N GLY A 72 -9.44 -26.42 38.81
CA GLY A 72 -10.07 -26.52 40.13
C GLY A 72 -10.98 -27.73 40.31
N LEU A 73 -12.03 -27.56 41.12
CA LEU A 73 -13.08 -28.55 41.42
C LEU A 73 -13.89 -29.02 40.19
N PHE A 74 -13.72 -28.37 39.05
CA PHE A 74 -14.58 -28.56 37.89
C PHE A 74 -14.06 -29.62 36.89
N GLY A 75 -12.86 -30.16 37.09
CA GLY A 75 -12.28 -31.20 36.24
C GLY A 75 -11.37 -30.68 35.12
N ILE A 76 -11.28 -31.45 34.03
CA ILE A 76 -10.46 -31.12 32.85
C ILE A 76 -11.33 -30.39 31.84
N TYR A 77 -10.88 -29.21 31.40
CA TYR A 77 -11.53 -28.42 30.37
C TYR A 77 -10.61 -28.22 29.18
N SER A 78 -11.16 -28.35 27.98
CA SER A 78 -10.55 -27.80 26.78
C SER A 78 -10.65 -26.28 26.83
N VAL A 79 -9.50 -25.60 26.92
CA VAL A 79 -9.42 -24.14 27.10
C VAL A 79 -8.69 -23.45 25.94
N PRO A 80 -9.20 -22.29 25.48
CA PRO A 80 -8.49 -21.43 24.54
C PRO A 80 -7.07 -21.12 25.03
N SER A 81 -6.06 -21.41 24.22
CA SER A 81 -4.65 -21.31 24.64
C SER A 81 -3.85 -20.32 23.80
N ARG A 82 -4.06 -20.34 22.48
CA ARG A 82 -3.27 -19.58 21.52
C ARG A 82 -4.10 -19.29 20.27
N VAL A 83 -3.89 -18.10 19.72
CA VAL A 83 -4.32 -17.71 18.37
C VAL A 83 -3.06 -17.56 17.52
N VAL A 84 -3.12 -18.01 16.27
CA VAL A 84 -2.03 -17.80 15.31
C VAL A 84 -2.55 -16.87 14.22
N ILE A 85 -1.87 -15.73 14.06
CA ILE A 85 -2.06 -14.89 12.87
C ILE A 85 -1.14 -15.47 11.80
N ASP A 86 -1.74 -16.20 10.86
CA ASP A 86 -1.06 -17.03 9.86
C ASP A 86 -0.90 -16.36 8.49
N SER A 87 -1.56 -15.23 8.27
CA SER A 87 -1.46 -14.46 7.04
C SER A 87 -1.67 -12.96 7.27
N PRO A 88 -1.22 -12.11 6.32
CA PRO A 88 -1.55 -10.69 6.30
C PRO A 88 -3.07 -10.44 6.31
N SER A 89 -3.83 -11.25 5.56
CA SER A 89 -5.29 -11.13 5.47
C SER A 89 -5.97 -11.42 6.80
N THR A 90 -5.51 -12.42 7.55
CA THR A 90 -5.97 -12.71 8.92
C THR A 90 -5.69 -11.53 9.84
N ALA A 91 -4.49 -10.94 9.75
CA ALA A 91 -4.12 -9.76 10.53
C ALA A 91 -5.00 -8.54 10.20
N ALA A 92 -5.23 -8.28 8.90
CA ALA A 92 -6.08 -7.20 8.41
C ALA A 92 -7.53 -7.36 8.90
N ARG A 93 -8.07 -8.58 8.86
CA ARG A 93 -9.42 -8.88 9.33
C ARG A 93 -9.57 -8.66 10.84
N LEU A 94 -8.60 -9.10 11.63
CA LEU A 94 -8.56 -8.80 13.07
C LEU A 94 -8.43 -7.30 13.36
N ALA A 95 -7.74 -6.56 12.49
CA ALA A 95 -7.56 -5.11 12.64
C ALA A 95 -8.75 -4.28 12.10
N GLY A 96 -9.74 -4.91 11.46
CA GLY A 96 -10.84 -4.20 10.79
C GLY A 96 -10.44 -3.51 9.47
N LEU A 97 -9.33 -3.91 8.86
CA LEU A 97 -8.71 -3.29 7.68
C LEU A 97 -8.79 -4.17 6.42
N THR A 98 -9.68 -5.17 6.39
CA THR A 98 -9.78 -6.13 5.28
C THR A 98 -9.89 -5.45 3.92
N ARG A 99 -10.82 -4.49 3.76
CA ARG A 99 -11.06 -3.82 2.48
C ARG A 99 -9.84 -3.02 2.00
N ASP A 100 -9.18 -2.31 2.91
CA ASP A 100 -8.01 -1.50 2.57
C ASP A 100 -6.83 -2.40 2.17
N TRP A 101 -6.65 -3.53 2.86
CA TRP A 101 -5.65 -4.53 2.51
C TRP A 101 -5.91 -5.15 1.14
N GLU A 102 -7.12 -5.66 0.90
CA GLU A 102 -7.51 -6.27 -0.38
C GLU A 102 -7.36 -5.29 -1.55
N ARG A 103 -7.81 -4.04 -1.38
CA ARG A 103 -7.64 -2.98 -2.39
C ARG A 103 -6.16 -2.73 -2.68
N THR A 104 -5.33 -2.61 -1.64
CA THR A 104 -3.90 -2.36 -1.80
C THR A 104 -3.23 -3.50 -2.56
N VAL A 105 -3.50 -4.75 -2.17
CA VAL A 105 -2.93 -5.94 -2.81
C VAL A 105 -3.37 -6.03 -4.27
N SER A 106 -4.67 -5.84 -4.56
CA SER A 106 -5.18 -5.84 -5.92
C SER A 106 -4.51 -4.76 -6.80
N LEU A 107 -4.26 -3.57 -6.24
CA LEU A 107 -3.57 -2.50 -6.95
C LEU A 107 -2.08 -2.83 -7.17
N LEU A 108 -1.41 -3.41 -6.18
CA LEU A 108 -0.02 -3.89 -6.31
C LEU A 108 0.09 -4.97 -7.40
N ASP A 109 -0.83 -5.92 -7.41
CA ASP A 109 -0.85 -7.01 -8.39
C ASP A 109 -1.08 -6.45 -9.81
N ARG A 110 -1.97 -5.47 -9.96
CA ARG A 110 -2.17 -4.76 -11.24
C ARG A 110 -0.90 -4.04 -11.70
N LEU A 111 -0.27 -3.28 -10.80
CA LEU A 111 0.96 -2.55 -11.11
C LEU A 111 2.09 -3.50 -11.51
N THR A 112 2.34 -4.54 -10.72
CA THR A 112 3.39 -5.53 -10.99
C THR A 112 3.14 -6.30 -12.30
N ALA A 113 1.90 -6.73 -12.54
CA ALA A 113 1.52 -7.38 -13.79
C ALA A 113 1.71 -6.46 -15.01
N GLY A 114 1.33 -5.19 -14.90
CA GLY A 114 1.48 -4.21 -15.98
C GLY A 114 2.94 -3.85 -16.28
N LEU A 115 3.81 -3.87 -15.26
CA LEU A 115 5.22 -3.54 -15.43
C LEU A 115 6.08 -4.69 -15.96
N ALA A 116 5.62 -5.94 -15.78
CA ALA A 116 6.30 -7.16 -16.24
C ALA A 116 7.79 -7.24 -15.84
N GLU A 117 8.12 -6.81 -14.61
CA GLU A 117 9.48 -6.86 -14.07
C GLU A 117 9.49 -7.35 -12.62
N ASP A 118 10.27 -8.40 -12.34
CA ASP A 118 10.31 -9.05 -11.03
C ASP A 118 10.76 -8.12 -9.89
N SER A 119 11.64 -7.17 -10.19
CA SER A 119 12.17 -6.21 -9.19
C SER A 119 11.12 -5.17 -8.74
N SER A 120 10.08 -4.94 -9.55
CA SER A 120 9.12 -3.86 -9.35
C SER A 120 8.28 -4.04 -8.08
N ARG A 121 7.98 -5.28 -7.69
CA ARG A 121 7.11 -5.56 -6.54
C ARG A 121 7.70 -5.06 -5.23
N ALA A 122 8.98 -5.33 -4.98
CA ALA A 122 9.66 -4.88 -3.76
C ALA A 122 9.72 -3.34 -3.69
N ILE A 123 10.06 -2.69 -4.81
CA ILE A 123 10.13 -1.22 -4.89
C ILE A 123 8.74 -0.61 -4.65
N LEU A 124 7.70 -1.15 -5.29
CA LEU A 124 6.32 -0.72 -5.11
C LEU A 124 5.86 -0.93 -3.66
N ALA A 125 6.12 -2.09 -3.07
CA ALA A 125 5.80 -2.37 -1.67
C ALA A 125 6.41 -1.34 -0.71
N HIS A 126 7.71 -1.04 -0.86
CA HIS A 126 8.40 -0.03 -0.04
C HIS A 126 7.92 1.40 -0.29
N LYS A 127 7.29 1.67 -1.44
CA LYS A 127 6.72 2.97 -1.81
C LYS A 127 5.19 2.98 -1.78
N ALA A 128 4.56 2.07 -1.03
CA ALA A 128 3.10 1.93 -0.97
C ALA A 128 2.37 3.24 -0.67
N SER A 129 2.92 4.11 0.20
CA SER A 129 2.30 5.41 0.49
C SER A 129 2.16 6.34 -0.72
N ALA A 130 2.97 6.15 -1.77
CA ALA A 130 2.92 6.96 -2.99
C ALA A 130 1.79 6.54 -3.95
N TRP A 131 1.28 5.31 -3.85
CA TRP A 131 0.32 4.77 -4.82
C TRP A 131 -0.90 4.07 -4.22
N ALA A 132 -0.91 3.70 -2.93
CA ALA A 132 -2.03 2.95 -2.33
C ALA A 132 -3.39 3.69 -2.42
N GLY A 133 -3.36 5.02 -2.51
CA GLY A 133 -4.55 5.86 -2.69
C GLY A 133 -4.99 6.09 -4.14
N TRP A 134 -4.28 5.53 -5.12
CA TRP A 134 -4.58 5.76 -6.53
C TRP A 134 -5.93 5.21 -6.94
N SER A 135 -6.46 5.83 -8.00
CA SER A 135 -7.55 5.27 -8.80
C SER A 135 -6.98 4.29 -9.82
N ASP A 136 -7.84 3.44 -10.37
CA ASP A 136 -7.48 2.55 -11.47
C ASP A 136 -6.93 3.31 -12.69
N ILE A 137 -7.49 4.49 -12.98
CA ILE A 137 -7.03 5.35 -14.09
C ILE A 137 -5.60 5.81 -13.84
N THR A 138 -5.28 6.25 -12.62
CA THR A 138 -3.92 6.70 -12.27
C THR A 138 -2.93 5.54 -12.34
N ALA A 139 -3.33 4.34 -11.93
CA ALA A 139 -2.52 3.13 -12.04
C ALA A 139 -2.21 2.79 -13.51
N ASP A 140 -3.22 2.83 -14.39
CA ASP A 140 -3.05 2.58 -15.82
C ASP A 140 -2.15 3.62 -16.49
N GLN A 141 -2.33 4.90 -16.15
CA GLN A 141 -1.45 5.98 -16.60
C GLN A 141 0.00 5.73 -16.18
N PHE A 142 0.21 5.31 -14.93
CA PHE A 142 1.54 4.99 -14.44
C PHE A 142 2.19 3.82 -15.18
N ILE A 143 1.44 2.73 -15.38
CA ILE A 143 1.91 1.58 -16.16
C ILE A 143 2.29 2.02 -17.57
N ALA A 144 1.41 2.77 -18.26
CA ALA A 144 1.65 3.26 -19.61
C ALA A 144 2.89 4.18 -19.68
N VAL A 145 3.08 5.07 -18.71
CA VAL A 145 4.26 5.96 -18.65
C VAL A 145 5.53 5.13 -18.51
N VAL A 146 5.58 4.20 -17.55
CA VAL A 146 6.77 3.38 -17.34
C VAL A 146 7.10 2.52 -18.56
N GLN A 147 6.09 1.89 -19.17
CA GLN A 147 6.28 1.10 -20.39
C GLN A 147 6.80 1.97 -21.54
N TRP A 148 6.25 3.18 -21.73
CA TRP A 148 6.71 4.09 -22.76
C TRP A 148 8.16 4.53 -22.53
N LEU A 149 8.52 4.88 -21.29
CA LEU A 149 9.88 5.29 -20.90
C LEU A 149 10.92 4.18 -21.13
N ARG A 150 10.54 2.92 -20.95
CA ARG A 150 11.43 1.78 -21.20
C ARG A 150 11.66 1.50 -22.69
N GLY A 151 10.71 1.91 -23.53
CA GLY A 151 10.76 1.72 -24.98
C GLY A 151 11.32 2.89 -25.79
N HIS A 152 11.57 4.05 -25.17
CA HIS A 152 11.93 5.28 -25.88
C HIS A 152 13.08 6.03 -25.20
N ASP A 153 13.96 6.64 -25.99
CA ASP A 153 14.93 7.60 -25.47
C ASP A 153 14.23 8.93 -25.16
N THR A 154 14.09 9.23 -23.86
CA THR A 154 13.41 10.45 -23.39
C THR A 154 14.07 11.75 -23.85
N SER A 155 15.36 11.73 -24.23
CA SER A 155 16.10 12.93 -24.62
C SER A 155 15.61 13.56 -25.93
N ASP A 156 14.79 12.82 -26.69
CA ASP A 156 14.16 13.29 -27.90
C ASP A 156 12.81 14.00 -27.67
N TYR A 157 12.27 13.97 -26.45
CA TYR A 157 10.90 14.40 -26.17
C TYR A 157 10.82 15.46 -25.08
N TYR A 158 9.83 16.34 -25.17
CA TYR A 158 9.37 17.15 -24.04
C TYR A 158 8.39 16.36 -23.18
N GLN A 159 8.29 16.69 -21.88
CA GLN A 159 7.34 16.07 -20.95
C GLN A 159 5.87 16.10 -21.40
N ARG A 160 5.48 17.10 -22.20
CA ARG A 160 4.11 17.24 -22.74
C ARG A 160 3.84 16.43 -24.01
N GLU A 161 4.86 15.77 -24.56
CA GLU A 161 4.76 14.98 -25.78
C GLU A 161 4.51 13.49 -25.51
N LEU A 162 4.34 13.10 -24.24
CA LEU A 162 3.97 11.73 -23.92
C LEU A 162 2.58 11.41 -24.50
N PRO A 163 2.45 10.41 -25.37
CA PRO A 163 1.19 10.08 -26.04
C PRO A 163 0.28 9.25 -25.12
N ILE A 164 0.03 9.74 -23.91
CA ILE A 164 -0.74 9.05 -22.88
C ILE A 164 -1.85 9.97 -22.37
N MET A 165 -3.09 9.52 -22.53
CA MET A 165 -4.27 10.31 -22.19
C MET A 165 -4.29 10.67 -20.69
N GLY A 166 -4.44 11.97 -20.41
CA GLY A 166 -4.50 12.51 -19.05
C GLY A 166 -3.17 12.55 -18.31
N VAL A 167 -2.05 12.27 -18.98
CA VAL A 167 -0.70 12.50 -18.45
C VAL A 167 -0.20 13.84 -18.97
N ASP A 168 -0.08 14.81 -18.07
CA ASP A 168 0.51 16.11 -18.35
C ASP A 168 1.81 16.29 -17.56
N THR A 169 2.41 17.48 -17.68
CA THR A 169 3.64 17.84 -16.95
C THR A 169 3.44 17.78 -15.43
N LYS A 170 2.28 18.17 -14.91
CA LYS A 170 1.97 18.16 -13.48
C LYS A 170 1.81 16.73 -12.97
N TRP A 171 1.22 15.85 -13.77
CA TRP A 171 1.14 14.43 -13.49
C TRP A 171 2.53 13.84 -13.32
N LEU A 172 3.45 14.11 -14.27
CA LEU A 172 4.83 13.61 -14.19
C LEU A 172 5.58 14.19 -12.99
N GLU A 173 5.43 15.48 -12.70
CA GLU A 173 6.03 16.12 -11.52
C GLU A 173 5.53 15.49 -10.22
N THR A 174 4.23 15.21 -10.13
CA THR A 174 3.59 14.60 -8.94
C THR A 174 4.09 13.18 -8.68
N HIS A 175 4.31 12.40 -9.74
CA HIS A 175 4.69 10.98 -9.64
C HIS A 175 6.18 10.71 -9.92
N ALA A 176 7.00 11.76 -10.11
CA ALA A 176 8.38 11.67 -10.56
C ALA A 176 9.26 10.73 -9.71
N GLY A 177 9.06 10.75 -8.39
CA GLY A 177 9.85 9.93 -7.46
C GLY A 177 9.61 8.43 -7.65
N LEU A 178 8.37 8.02 -7.90
CA LEU A 178 8.03 6.62 -8.14
C LEU A 178 8.37 6.19 -9.57
N VAL A 179 8.11 7.05 -10.55
CA VAL A 179 8.53 6.82 -11.94
C VAL A 179 10.03 6.62 -12.01
N SER A 180 10.82 7.48 -11.37
CA SER A 180 12.29 7.37 -11.38
C SER A 180 12.79 6.12 -10.67
N ALA A 181 12.09 5.66 -9.63
CA ALA A 181 12.45 4.44 -8.92
C ALA A 181 12.23 3.16 -9.73
N ILE A 182 11.30 3.18 -10.68
CA ILE A 182 10.90 2.01 -11.48
C ILE A 182 11.48 2.04 -12.90
N ALA A 183 11.55 3.21 -13.54
CA ALA A 183 12.01 3.37 -14.91
C ALA A 183 13.42 4.00 -15.01
N GLY A 184 14.00 4.41 -13.88
CA GLY A 184 15.14 5.33 -13.88
C GLY A 184 14.72 6.77 -14.12
N ARG A 185 15.61 7.73 -13.80
CA ARG A 185 15.30 9.16 -13.95
C ARG A 185 15.20 9.52 -15.44
N PRO A 186 14.04 9.97 -15.94
CA PRO A 186 13.90 10.36 -17.34
C PRO A 186 14.67 11.66 -17.62
N ASN A 187 15.22 11.78 -18.82
CA ASN A 187 16.03 12.90 -19.27
C ASN A 187 15.35 13.61 -20.45
N PHE A 188 14.27 14.33 -20.19
CA PHE A 188 13.52 15.06 -21.23
C PHE A 188 14.24 16.32 -21.73
N LYS A 189 13.86 16.78 -22.93
CA LYS A 189 14.31 18.08 -23.48
C LYS A 189 13.99 19.22 -22.50
N PRO A 190 14.95 20.15 -22.28
CA PRO A 190 14.71 21.31 -21.43
C PRO A 190 13.62 22.19 -22.04
N ARG A 191 12.81 22.86 -21.19
CA ARG A 191 11.76 23.76 -21.69
C ARG A 191 12.40 24.80 -22.63
N PRO A 192 11.85 24.99 -23.84
CA PRO A 192 12.42 25.95 -24.77
C PRO A 192 12.36 27.34 -24.15
N ILE A 193 13.51 28.01 -24.10
CA ILE A 193 13.59 29.38 -23.60
C ILE A 193 12.88 30.27 -24.62
N MET A 194 11.86 30.99 -24.17
CA MET A 194 11.13 31.92 -25.03
C MET A 194 12.05 33.09 -25.38
N VAL A 195 12.54 33.12 -26.62
CA VAL A 195 13.29 34.26 -27.14
C VAL A 195 12.28 35.21 -27.78
N GLU A 196 12.09 36.39 -27.17
CA GLU A 196 11.39 37.49 -27.84
C GLU A 196 12.13 37.86 -29.12
N LYS A 197 11.54 37.56 -30.27
CA LYS A 197 11.98 38.16 -31.53
C LYS A 197 11.52 39.61 -31.55
N LYS A 198 12.39 40.55 -31.17
CA LYS A 198 12.18 41.97 -31.53
C LYS A 198 12.32 42.10 -33.04
N ALA A 199 11.19 42.16 -33.74
CA ALA A 199 11.13 42.53 -35.14
C ALA A 199 11.52 44.00 -35.29
N SER A 200 12.81 44.28 -35.52
CA SER A 200 13.27 45.59 -35.95
C SER A 200 12.96 45.78 -37.43
N ILE A 201 11.72 46.11 -37.76
CA ILE A 201 11.36 46.60 -39.10
C ILE A 201 11.92 48.02 -39.20
N ARG A 202 13.12 48.16 -39.78
CA ARG A 202 13.63 49.45 -40.24
C ARG A 202 12.83 49.84 -41.48
N LEU A 203 11.80 50.67 -41.30
CA LEU A 203 11.19 51.40 -42.41
C LEU A 203 12.19 52.48 -42.85
N SER A 204 12.78 52.30 -44.03
CA SER A 204 13.52 53.36 -44.72
C SER A 204 12.54 54.45 -45.15
N PRO A 205 12.84 55.74 -44.96
CA PRO A 205 11.99 56.81 -45.48
C PRO A 205 12.13 56.87 -47.01
N SER A 206 11.03 56.64 -47.72
CA SER A 206 10.96 56.84 -49.17
C SER A 206 10.97 58.34 -49.45
N ARG A 207 11.88 58.77 -50.33
CA ARG A 207 12.08 60.16 -50.73
C ARG A 207 10.84 60.72 -51.41
N GLU A 208 10.56 61.99 -51.09
CA GLU A 208 9.72 62.88 -51.87
C GLU A 208 10.13 62.86 -53.35
N THR A 209 9.14 62.83 -54.25
CA THR A 209 9.22 63.60 -55.50
C THR A 209 7.82 64.08 -55.86
N SER A 210 7.72 65.40 -55.91
CA SER A 210 6.58 66.24 -56.27
C SER A 210 6.37 66.26 -57.81
N VAL A 211 5.39 67.06 -58.26
CA VAL A 211 5.17 67.57 -59.66
C VAL A 211 4.34 66.60 -60.55
N ILE A 212 3.20 66.93 -61.17
CA ILE A 212 2.36 68.13 -61.42
C ILE A 212 0.91 67.64 -61.53
#